data_AF-A0A955H7P3-F1
#
_entry.id   AF-A0A955H7P3-F1
#
_cell.length_a   1.000
_cell.length_b   1.000
_cell.length_c   1.000
_cell.angle_alpha   90.00
_cell.angle_beta   90.00
_cell.angle_gamma   90.00
#
_symmetry.space_group_name_H-M   'P 1'
#
loop_
_entity.id
_entity.type
_entity.pdbx_description
1 polymer ?
#
loop_
_entity_poly.entity_id
_entity_poly.type
_entity_poly.pdbx_seq_one_letter_code
_entity_poly.pdbx_strand_id
1 'polypeptide(L)'
;MSKKNFHPDFKPQLTPKEMLELGVFGGLYFSDKPKEFPKTWFKKAKLSDDGKRHQELNFYGVNASQPLKVWQNKGWIHKDDPRGWFQWYCRYYLGRRHEDDERQIKRWRAMRRHVAQIAHNCRLNDNSCRRRQRQALLHWAYDTRGL
;
A
#
# COMPACT_ATOMS: atom_id res chain seq x y z
N MET A 1 -2.90 17.70 5.57
CA MET A 1 -3.36 16.90 6.72
C MET A 1 -2.11 16.41 7.45
N SER A 2 -1.84 16.92 8.65
CA SER A 2 -0.64 16.58 9.42
C SER A 2 -0.74 15.18 10.02
N LYS A 3 0.37 14.43 10.07
CA LYS A 3 0.58 13.12 10.73
C LYS A 3 0.43 13.19 12.27
N LYS A 4 -0.64 13.84 12.78
CA LYS A 4 -0.86 13.97 14.22
C LYS A 4 -1.13 12.60 14.82
N ASN A 5 -0.41 12.27 15.89
CA ASN A 5 -0.58 11.08 16.73
C ASN A 5 -0.24 9.75 16.06
N PHE A 6 0.63 9.72 15.05
CA PHE A 6 1.14 8.44 14.53
C PHE A 6 1.99 7.77 15.60
N HIS A 7 1.91 6.44 15.66
CA HIS A 7 2.80 5.64 16.50
C HIS A 7 4.25 5.99 16.13
N PRO A 8 5.15 6.22 17.10
CA PRO A 8 6.51 6.71 16.83
C PRO A 8 7.29 5.87 15.81
N ASP A 9 7.06 4.55 15.82
CA ASP A 9 7.70 3.64 14.87
C ASP A 9 7.06 3.62 13.48
N PHE A 10 5.81 4.07 13.32
CA PHE A 10 5.09 3.98 12.06
C PHE A 10 5.35 5.21 11.19
N LYS A 11 6.32 5.09 10.28
CA LYS A 11 6.79 6.19 9.41
C LYS A 11 6.65 5.82 7.93
N PRO A 12 5.42 5.63 7.41
CA PRO A 12 5.20 5.37 5.98
C PRO A 12 5.72 6.54 5.13
N GLN A 13 6.31 6.20 3.99
CA GLN A 13 6.92 7.15 3.05
C GLN A 13 5.92 7.69 2.03
N LEU A 14 4.80 6.98 1.84
CA LEU A 14 3.70 7.39 0.96
C LEU A 14 2.42 7.52 1.77
N THR A 15 1.67 8.58 1.54
CA THR A 15 0.30 8.75 2.02
C THR A 15 -0.67 7.86 1.24
N PRO A 16 -1.88 7.56 1.77
CA PRO A 16 -2.87 6.80 1.03
C PRO A 16 -3.24 7.42 -0.33
N LYS A 17 -3.31 8.75 -0.38
CA LYS A 17 -3.55 9.49 -1.61
C LYS A 17 -2.44 9.24 -2.64
N GLU A 18 -1.17 9.39 -2.25
CA GLU A 18 -0.04 9.15 -3.15
C GLU A 18 0.00 7.70 -3.64
N MET A 19 -0.30 6.72 -2.78
CA MET A 19 -0.38 5.31 -3.18
C MET A 19 -1.44 5.06 -4.27
N LEU A 20 -2.60 5.72 -4.16
CA LEU A 20 -3.66 5.65 -5.18
C LEU A 20 -3.25 6.37 -6.48
N GLU A 21 -2.64 7.54 -6.39
CA GLU A 21 -2.15 8.29 -7.56
C GLU A 21 -1.03 7.54 -8.31
N LEU A 22 -0.18 6.83 -7.57
CA LEU A 22 0.86 5.96 -8.15
C LEU A 22 0.28 4.71 -8.83
N GLY A 23 -0.93 4.30 -8.45
CA GLY A 23 -1.61 3.13 -8.99
C GLY A 23 -1.10 1.81 -8.42
N VAL A 24 -0.69 1.78 -7.15
CA VAL A 24 0.06 0.63 -6.62
C VAL A 24 -0.77 -0.66 -6.52
N PHE A 25 -2.08 -0.64 -6.75
CA PHE A 25 -2.96 -1.82 -6.61
C PHE A 25 -3.62 -2.29 -7.91
N GLY A 26 -3.04 -1.96 -9.07
CA GLY A 26 -3.53 -2.38 -10.37
C GLY A 26 -4.97 -1.94 -10.65
N GLY A 27 -5.34 -0.75 -10.15
CA GLY A 27 -6.66 -0.14 -10.34
C GLY A 27 -7.81 -0.66 -9.48
N LEU A 28 -7.72 -1.88 -8.95
CA LEU A 28 -8.87 -2.60 -8.41
C LEU A 28 -9.29 -2.18 -6.99
N TYR A 29 -8.34 -1.90 -6.09
CA TYR A 29 -8.57 -1.92 -4.64
C TYR A 29 -9.71 -0.99 -4.15
N PHE A 30 -9.82 0.19 -4.74
CA PHE A 30 -10.89 1.17 -4.47
C PHE A 30 -11.52 1.68 -5.78
N SER A 31 -11.70 0.81 -6.77
CA SER A 31 -12.39 1.16 -8.02
C SER A 31 -13.81 1.67 -7.77
N ASP A 32 -14.45 1.19 -6.70
CA ASP A 32 -15.76 1.59 -6.21
C ASP A 32 -15.80 2.94 -5.45
N LYS A 33 -14.63 3.57 -5.24
CA LYS A 33 -14.48 4.90 -4.59
C LYS A 33 -15.30 5.03 -3.29
N PRO A 34 -14.94 4.28 -2.22
CA PRO A 34 -15.72 4.25 -0.98
C PRO A 34 -15.95 5.65 -0.40
N LYS A 35 -17.21 5.93 -0.01
CA LYS A 35 -17.62 7.25 0.54
C LYS A 35 -16.96 7.60 1.88
N GLU A 36 -16.38 6.61 2.57
CA GLU A 36 -15.65 6.81 3.84
C GLU A 36 -14.34 7.60 3.67
N PHE A 37 -13.80 7.71 2.46
CA PHE A 37 -12.53 8.39 2.20
C PHE A 37 -12.72 9.73 1.46
N PRO A 38 -11.83 10.72 1.66
CA PRO A 38 -11.93 12.01 1.01
C PRO A 38 -12.00 11.89 -0.51
N LYS A 39 -13.00 12.53 -1.14
CA LYS A 39 -13.15 12.56 -2.62
C LYS A 39 -11.87 13.04 -3.33
N THR A 40 -11.08 13.87 -2.68
CA THR A 40 -9.81 14.39 -3.20
C THR A 40 -8.73 13.32 -3.38
N TRP A 41 -8.83 12.17 -2.71
CA TRP A 41 -7.91 11.04 -2.90
C TRP A 41 -8.13 10.33 -4.25
N PHE A 42 -9.35 10.37 -4.78
CA PHE A 42 -9.73 9.67 -6.00
C PHE A 42 -9.57 10.53 -7.27
N LYS A 43 -9.31 11.84 -7.15
CA LYS A 43 -9.23 12.76 -8.30
C LYS A 43 -8.15 12.40 -9.33
N LYS A 44 -7.00 11.90 -8.85
CA LYS A 44 -5.87 11.47 -9.70
C LYS A 44 -5.50 10.00 -9.48
N ALA A 45 -6.37 9.25 -8.80
CA ALA A 45 -6.12 7.84 -8.53
C ALA A 45 -6.16 7.05 -9.83
N LYS A 46 -5.20 6.14 -10.00
CA LYS A 46 -5.26 5.16 -11.10
C LYS A 46 -6.17 4.02 -10.68
N LEU A 47 -7.41 4.06 -11.15
CA LEU A 47 -8.47 3.09 -10.87
C LEU A 47 -8.88 2.37 -12.14
N SER A 48 -9.34 1.12 -12.01
CA SER A 48 -9.87 0.33 -13.13
C SER A 48 -11.32 0.72 -13.40
N ASP A 49 -11.68 0.99 -14.66
CA ASP A 49 -13.05 1.32 -15.04
C ASP A 49 -13.98 0.10 -15.11
N ASP A 50 -13.42 -1.08 -15.40
CA ASP A 50 -14.15 -2.35 -15.53
C ASP A 50 -14.21 -3.17 -14.23
N GLY A 51 -13.68 -2.62 -13.13
CA GLY A 51 -13.61 -3.31 -11.84
C GLY A 51 -12.70 -4.54 -11.84
N LYS A 52 -11.70 -4.61 -12.72
CA LYS A 52 -10.70 -5.70 -12.78
C LYS A 52 -9.30 -5.21 -12.44
N ARG A 53 -8.41 -6.16 -12.15
CA ARG A 53 -6.99 -5.86 -11.89
C ARG A 53 -6.22 -5.74 -13.19
N HIS A 54 -5.57 -4.60 -13.38
CA HIS A 54 -4.77 -4.25 -14.55
C HIS A 54 -3.34 -3.94 -14.13
N GLN A 55 -2.37 -4.75 -14.57
CA GLN A 55 -0.99 -4.62 -14.09
C GLN A 55 -0.29 -3.38 -14.62
N GLU A 56 -0.70 -2.89 -15.78
CA GLU A 56 -0.25 -1.68 -16.46
C GLU A 56 -0.58 -0.41 -15.68
N LEU A 57 -1.58 -0.46 -14.78
CA LEU A 57 -1.88 0.64 -13.86
C LEU A 57 -0.88 0.71 -12.70
N ASN A 58 -0.16 -0.39 -12.42
CA ASN A 58 0.89 -0.40 -11.41
C ASN A 58 2.09 0.46 -11.84
N PHE A 59 2.69 1.16 -10.88
CA PHE A 59 3.88 1.98 -11.12
C PHE A 59 5.01 1.21 -11.83
N TYR A 60 5.27 -0.04 -11.43
CA TYR A 60 6.29 -0.89 -12.08
C TYR A 60 5.73 -1.81 -13.17
N GLY A 61 4.45 -1.69 -13.53
CA GLY A 61 3.83 -2.49 -14.60
C GLY A 61 3.73 -4.00 -14.32
N VAL A 62 3.83 -4.42 -13.06
CA VAL A 62 3.86 -5.84 -12.67
C VAL A 62 2.92 -6.13 -11.50
N ASN A 63 2.35 -7.33 -11.46
CA ASN A 63 1.57 -7.79 -10.31
C ASN A 63 2.48 -8.29 -9.18
N ALA A 64 2.18 -7.89 -7.95
CA ALA A 64 2.97 -8.27 -6.76
C ALA A 64 2.13 -8.69 -5.53
N SER A 65 0.79 -8.63 -5.60
CA SER A 65 -0.11 -9.00 -4.51
C SER A 65 -0.72 -10.39 -4.72
N GLN A 66 -0.95 -11.10 -3.61
CA GLN A 66 -1.82 -12.28 -3.56
C GLN A 66 -3.29 -11.84 -3.60
N PRO A 67 -4.21 -12.65 -4.17
CA PRO A 67 -5.66 -12.37 -4.15
C PRO A 67 -6.20 -12.23 -2.72
N LEU A 68 -7.18 -11.35 -2.50
CA LEU A 68 -7.79 -11.10 -1.17
C LEU A 68 -8.22 -12.39 -0.45
N LYS A 69 -8.78 -13.36 -1.20
CA LYS A 69 -9.19 -14.66 -0.66
C LYS A 69 -8.06 -15.41 0.03
N VAL A 70 -6.83 -15.31 -0.48
CA VAL A 70 -5.65 -15.93 0.14
C VAL A 70 -5.33 -15.26 1.48
N TRP A 71 -5.48 -13.94 1.58
CA TRP A 71 -5.28 -13.21 2.84
C TRP A 71 -6.37 -13.56 3.87
N GLN A 72 -7.61 -13.73 3.42
CA GLN A 72 -8.73 -14.17 4.26
C GLN A 72 -8.47 -15.59 4.80
N ASN A 73 -8.11 -16.54 3.94
CA ASN A 73 -7.82 -17.92 4.33
C ASN A 73 -6.65 -18.03 5.32
N LYS A 74 -5.70 -17.06 5.29
CA LYS A 74 -4.58 -16.98 6.24
C LYS A 74 -4.90 -16.24 7.54
N GLY A 75 -6.12 -15.77 7.74
CA GLY A 75 -6.50 -14.97 8.91
C GLY A 75 -5.79 -13.61 8.99
N TRP A 76 -5.35 -13.06 7.84
CA TRP A 76 -4.60 -11.81 7.78
C TRP A 76 -5.46 -10.55 7.63
N ILE A 77 -6.78 -10.73 7.51
CA ILE A 77 -7.78 -9.68 7.37
C ILE A 77 -8.49 -9.50 8.72
N HIS A 78 -8.61 -8.25 9.17
CA HIS A 78 -9.42 -7.91 10.32
C HIS A 78 -10.86 -7.67 9.88
N LYS A 79 -11.86 -8.06 10.67
CA LYS A 79 -13.28 -7.89 10.33
C LYS A 79 -13.64 -6.42 10.06
N ASP A 80 -13.04 -5.51 10.83
CA ASP A 80 -13.30 -4.08 10.69
C ASP A 80 -12.63 -3.51 9.44
N ASP A 81 -11.50 -4.08 8.99
CA ASP A 81 -10.78 -3.67 7.78
C ASP A 81 -10.80 -4.79 6.72
N PRO A 82 -11.98 -5.10 6.12
CA PRO A 82 -12.18 -6.29 5.27
C PRO A 82 -11.36 -6.28 3.98
N ARG A 83 -10.84 -5.11 3.56
CA ARG A 83 -9.95 -5.01 2.41
C ARG A 83 -8.47 -5.16 2.80
N GLY A 84 -8.15 -5.17 4.10
CA GLY A 84 -6.84 -5.46 4.65
C GLY A 84 -6.01 -4.21 4.98
N TRP A 85 -4.68 -4.39 4.98
CA TRP A 85 -3.72 -3.40 5.50
C TRP A 85 -3.90 -2.00 4.93
N PHE A 86 -4.16 -1.85 3.64
CA PHE A 86 -4.29 -0.52 3.04
C PHE A 86 -5.56 0.20 3.51
N GLN A 87 -6.67 -0.51 3.75
CA GLN A 87 -7.87 0.09 4.33
C GLN A 87 -7.62 0.49 5.79
N TRP A 88 -6.94 -0.38 6.55
CA TRP A 88 -6.49 -0.04 7.90
C TRP A 88 -5.65 1.24 7.87
N TYR A 89 -4.67 1.34 6.96
CA TYR A 89 -3.78 2.48 6.84
C TYR A 89 -4.55 3.77 6.47
N CYS A 90 -5.49 3.70 5.53
CA CYS A 90 -6.35 4.83 5.18
C CYS A 90 -7.08 5.40 6.39
N ARG A 91 -7.70 4.54 7.21
CA ARG A 91 -8.44 4.97 8.40
C ARG A 91 -7.51 5.45 9.51
N TYR A 92 -6.38 4.79 9.71
CA TYR A 92 -5.35 5.20 10.66
C TYR A 92 -4.82 6.60 10.32
N TYR A 93 -4.57 6.85 9.03
CA TYR A 93 -4.14 8.15 8.49
C TYR A 93 -5.17 9.26 8.74
N LEU A 94 -6.46 8.92 8.70
CA LEU A 94 -7.56 9.84 9.02
C LEU A 94 -7.82 9.98 10.53
N GLY A 95 -7.04 9.32 11.38
CA GLY A 95 -7.08 9.48 12.83
C GLY A 95 -7.72 8.34 13.62
N ARG A 96 -8.22 7.29 12.97
CA ARG A 96 -8.74 6.10 13.67
C ARG A 96 -7.62 5.43 14.47
N ARG A 97 -7.91 5.02 15.70
CA ARG A 97 -7.07 4.13 16.51
C ARG A 97 -7.82 2.82 16.76
N HIS A 98 -7.09 1.72 16.82
CA HIS A 98 -7.67 0.38 16.82
C HIS A 98 -6.80 -0.62 17.59
N GLU A 99 -7.40 -1.66 18.17
CA GLU A 99 -6.67 -2.76 18.82
C GLU A 99 -5.71 -3.51 17.87
N ASP A 100 -5.93 -3.39 16.56
CA ASP A 100 -5.12 -4.03 15.52
C ASP A 100 -3.89 -3.20 15.10
N ASP A 101 -3.75 -1.97 15.63
CA ASP A 101 -2.71 -1.03 15.21
C ASP A 101 -1.31 -1.61 15.41
N GLU A 102 -1.03 -2.18 16.59
CA GLU A 102 0.27 -2.79 16.90
C GLU A 102 0.63 -3.93 15.93
N ARG A 103 -0.34 -4.79 15.59
CA ARG A 103 -0.10 -5.89 14.65
C ARG A 103 0.22 -5.35 13.25
N GLN A 104 -0.52 -4.36 12.78
CA GLN A 104 -0.31 -3.80 11.44
C GLN A 104 1.02 -3.02 11.34
N ILE A 105 1.38 -2.28 12.39
CA ILE A 105 2.67 -1.58 12.49
C ILE A 105 3.82 -2.59 12.52
N LYS A 106 3.71 -3.67 13.30
CA LYS A 106 4.71 -4.76 13.34
C LYS A 106 4.91 -5.39 11.95
N ARG A 107 3.83 -5.68 11.21
CA ARG A 107 3.90 -6.21 9.84
C ARG A 107 4.57 -5.23 8.87
N TRP A 108 4.20 -3.95 8.95
CA TRP A 108 4.83 -2.90 8.16
C TRP A 108 6.33 -2.77 8.47
N ARG A 109 6.74 -2.80 9.74
CA ARG A 109 8.17 -2.77 10.14
C ARG A 109 8.94 -3.95 9.58
N ALA A 110 8.33 -5.14 9.54
CA ALA A 110 8.99 -6.33 9.01
C ALA A 110 9.40 -6.16 7.53
N MET A 111 8.69 -5.32 6.75
CA MET A 111 9.02 -5.07 5.35
C MET A 111 10.35 -4.33 5.13
N ARG A 112 10.93 -3.69 6.16
CA ARG A 112 12.24 -3.02 6.09
C ARG A 112 13.35 -3.91 5.53
N ARG A 113 13.32 -5.21 5.84
CA ARG A 113 14.30 -6.18 5.30
C ARG A 113 14.30 -6.24 3.78
N HIS A 114 13.15 -6.05 3.15
CA HIS A 114 13.02 -6.04 1.69
C HIS A 114 13.54 -4.75 1.07
N VAL A 115 13.48 -3.62 1.79
CA VAL A 115 14.13 -2.36 1.36
C VAL A 115 15.65 -2.53 1.36
N ALA A 116 16.22 -3.12 2.43
CA ALA A 116 17.65 -3.40 2.50
C ALA A 116 18.13 -4.34 1.37
N GLN A 117 17.33 -5.35 1.03
CA GLN A 117 17.62 -6.22 -0.13
C GLN A 117 17.70 -5.45 -1.45
N ILE A 118 16.84 -4.44 -1.66
CA ILE A 118 16.93 -3.58 -2.86
C ILE A 118 18.23 -2.77 -2.82
N ALA A 119 18.50 -2.08 -1.70
CA ALA A 119 19.68 -1.22 -1.57
C ALA A 119 21.01 -1.96 -1.75
N HIS A 120 21.07 -3.24 -1.35
CA HIS A 120 22.28 -4.05 -1.48
C HIS A 120 22.45 -4.71 -2.86
N ASN A 121 21.35 -5.04 -3.55
CA ASN A 121 21.38 -5.86 -4.77
C ASN A 121 21.09 -5.07 -6.05
N CYS A 122 20.69 -3.81 -5.95
CA CYS A 122 20.37 -2.96 -7.10
C CYS A 122 21.33 -1.78 -7.17
N ARG A 123 21.60 -1.30 -8.39
CA ARG A 123 22.31 -0.03 -8.59
C ARG A 123 21.40 1.12 -8.16
N LEU A 124 22.01 2.18 -7.62
CA LEU A 124 21.29 3.38 -7.21
C LEU A 124 20.45 3.92 -8.39
N ASN A 125 19.17 4.19 -8.14
CA ASN A 125 18.19 4.69 -9.12
C ASN A 125 17.82 3.72 -10.26
N ASP A 126 18.30 2.47 -10.24
CA ASP A 126 17.88 1.45 -11.20
C ASP A 126 16.49 0.89 -10.84
N ASN A 127 15.47 1.55 -11.40
CA ASN A 127 14.07 1.17 -11.26
C ASN A 127 13.68 -0.11 -12.03
N SER A 128 14.56 -0.63 -12.90
CA SER A 128 14.34 -1.90 -13.60
C SER A 128 14.74 -3.12 -12.75
N CYS A 129 15.65 -2.92 -11.80
CA CYS A 129 16.08 -3.96 -10.87
C CYS A 129 14.94 -4.36 -9.91
N ARG A 130 14.63 -5.66 -9.82
CA ARG A 130 13.68 -6.25 -8.86
C ARG A 130 12.28 -5.59 -8.84
N ARG A 131 11.76 -5.20 -10.00
CA ARG A 131 10.44 -4.55 -10.17
C ARG A 131 9.30 -5.13 -9.33
N ARG A 132 9.15 -6.46 -9.28
CA ARG A 132 8.09 -7.11 -8.49
C ARG A 132 8.24 -6.87 -6.98
N GLN A 133 9.47 -6.88 -6.46
CA GLN A 133 9.75 -6.60 -5.06
C GLN A 133 9.52 -5.11 -4.73
N ARG A 134 9.95 -4.20 -5.62
CA ARG A 134 9.69 -2.77 -5.48
C ARG A 134 8.18 -2.47 -5.52
N GLN A 135 7.44 -3.11 -6.42
CA GLN A 135 5.98 -3.03 -6.45
C GLN A 135 5.33 -3.53 -5.14
N ALA A 136 5.80 -4.67 -4.62
CA ALA A 136 5.31 -5.17 -3.33
C ALA A 136 5.58 -4.17 -2.19
N LEU A 137 6.74 -3.51 -2.17
CA LEU A 137 7.08 -2.49 -1.18
C LEU A 137 6.17 -1.25 -1.26
N LEU A 138 5.79 -0.84 -2.47
CA LEU A 138 4.81 0.22 -2.67
C LEU A 138 3.45 -0.13 -2.02
N HIS A 139 3.02 -1.40 -2.03
CA HIS A 139 1.80 -1.82 -1.32
C HIS A 139 1.86 -1.59 0.19
N TRP A 140 3.07 -1.45 0.77
CA TRP A 140 3.32 -1.22 2.19
C TRP A 140 3.81 0.21 2.48
N ALA A 141 3.58 1.15 1.56
CA ALA A 141 4.00 2.55 1.68
C ALA A 141 5.52 2.76 1.89
N TYR A 142 6.35 1.82 1.41
CA TYR A 142 7.78 2.04 1.28
C TYR A 142 8.09 2.53 -0.13
N ASP A 143 8.67 3.72 -0.23
CA ASP A 143 9.04 4.33 -1.50
C ASP A 143 10.50 4.02 -1.82
N THR A 144 10.70 3.08 -2.73
CA THR A 144 12.03 2.68 -3.20
C THR A 144 12.39 3.30 -4.54
N ARG A 145 11.62 4.25 -5.09
CA ARG A 145 11.85 4.74 -6.46
C ARG A 145 13.17 5.49 -6.65
N GLY A 146 13.70 6.07 -5.57
CA GLY A 146 15.02 6.72 -5.51
C GLY A 146 16.11 5.85 -4.89
N LEU A 147 15.85 4.55 -4.67
CA LEU A 147 16.86 3.57 -4.26
C LEU A 147 17.36 2.80 -5.46
#